data_AF-A0A427KNQ6-F1
#
_entry.id   AF-A0A427KNQ6-F1
#
_cell.length_a   1.000
_cell.length_b   1.000
_cell.length_c   1.000
_cell.angle_alpha   90.00
_cell.angle_beta   90.00
_cell.angle_gamma   90.00
#
_symmetry.space_group_name_H-M   'P 1'
#
loop_
_entity.id
_entity.type
_entity.pdbx_description
1 polymer ?
#
loop_
_entity_poly.entity_id
_entity_poly.type
_entity_poly.pdbx_seq_one_letter_code
_entity_poly.pdbx_strand_id
1 'polypeptide(L)'
;MSEEREYKNLNLNRDCIEPLTREFCAQNGLELRSFGAKPGTPGLRICIGKVGVEDGTLDVYFINKDGTTTLQWNTGKNHDISHALAEKLFDTIAPDEFKSVNMTLKGFERAQILAVIELMTEGDDAEFTLETSENNGSLVCKLNCKAHGDHLVVTHHSTRRLQIQGRPLTCYRKLVYLMADMLDMAGLELVLSRRDESVAEIVRKEVAAEFLRKFLPNSYDNLPGITRNLLLAGQCVKISSPQLPEYSMLFFPELRSLEGALKGKLASFGFDSDLNDFGYFFSHTGGGIFELKSSFDGHITDEQTRNLLSKAYTFFNKHRHGLFHMHSVEDASRQIGSIEQLLSLSADAYAHLDNLYR
;
A
#
# COMPACT_ATOMS: atom_id res chain seq x y z
N MET A 1 -28.66 16.86 14.40
CA MET A 1 -29.09 16.70 13.00
C MET A 1 -27.94 16.03 12.28
N SER A 2 -28.06 14.75 11.95
CA SER A 2 -27.02 14.02 11.22
C SER A 2 -26.98 14.55 9.80
N GLU A 3 -25.84 15.07 9.35
CA GLU A 3 -25.63 15.33 7.93
C GLU A 3 -25.87 14.03 7.15
N GLU A 4 -26.71 14.11 6.12
CA GLU A 4 -27.00 12.98 5.24
C GLU A 4 -25.70 12.60 4.51
N ARG A 5 -25.22 11.37 4.70
CA ARG A 5 -23.93 10.91 4.12
C ARG A 5 -24.01 10.95 2.59
N GLU A 6 -23.05 11.61 1.96
CA GLU A 6 -22.96 11.70 0.49
C GLU A 6 -22.08 10.58 -0.09
N TYR A 7 -22.67 9.74 -0.95
CA TYR A 7 -22.00 8.59 -1.57
C TYR A 7 -21.34 8.89 -2.93
N LYS A 8 -20.92 10.15 -3.16
CA LYS A 8 -20.36 10.63 -4.43
C LYS A 8 -18.91 11.03 -4.29
N ASN A 9 -18.15 10.91 -5.38
CA ASN A 9 -16.74 11.34 -5.48
C ASN A 9 -15.84 10.81 -4.35
N LEU A 10 -16.10 9.56 -3.96
CA LEU A 10 -15.42 8.87 -2.89
C LEU A 10 -14.00 8.47 -3.34
N ASN A 11 -13.00 8.66 -2.47
CA ASN A 11 -11.64 8.16 -2.66
C ASN A 11 -11.56 6.67 -2.28
N LEU A 12 -12.47 5.86 -2.80
CA LEU A 12 -12.57 4.43 -2.51
C LEU A 12 -11.44 3.68 -3.20
N ASN A 13 -10.73 2.83 -2.46
CA ASN A 13 -9.79 1.90 -3.06
C ASN A 13 -10.57 0.84 -3.85
N ARG A 14 -10.54 0.91 -5.18
CA ARG A 14 -11.38 0.08 -6.07
C ARG A 14 -11.05 -1.41 -5.97
N ASP A 15 -9.80 -1.71 -5.64
CA ASP A 15 -9.29 -3.06 -5.38
C ASP A 15 -9.93 -3.71 -4.14
N CYS A 16 -10.42 -2.91 -3.19
CA CYS A 16 -11.08 -3.44 -1.99
C CYS A 16 -12.55 -3.79 -2.20
N ILE A 17 -13.17 -3.41 -3.32
CA ILE A 17 -14.63 -3.50 -3.48
C ILE A 17 -15.12 -4.94 -3.46
N GLU A 18 -14.51 -5.81 -4.26
CA GLU A 18 -14.88 -7.23 -4.31
C GLU A 18 -14.65 -7.94 -2.95
N PRO A 19 -13.45 -7.88 -2.34
CA PRO A 19 -13.20 -8.60 -1.10
C PRO A 19 -14.11 -8.14 0.05
N LEU A 20 -14.33 -6.83 0.20
CA LEU A 20 -15.24 -6.29 1.22
C LEU A 20 -16.69 -6.70 0.98
N THR A 21 -17.11 -6.79 -0.28
CA THR A 21 -18.45 -7.30 -0.64
C THR A 21 -18.61 -8.76 -0.20
N ARG A 22 -17.58 -9.60 -0.44
CA ARG A 22 -17.60 -11.01 -0.04
C ARG A 22 -17.60 -11.18 1.47
N GLU A 23 -16.78 -10.40 2.19
CA GLU A 23 -16.76 -10.35 3.65
C GLU A 23 -18.13 -9.94 4.21
N PHE A 24 -18.72 -8.87 3.67
CA PHE A 24 -20.05 -8.40 4.04
C PHE A 24 -21.11 -9.49 3.85
N CYS A 25 -21.05 -10.21 2.72
CA CYS A 25 -21.97 -11.31 2.46
C CYS A 25 -21.84 -12.41 3.52
N ALA A 26 -20.61 -12.85 3.83
CA ALA A 26 -20.36 -13.88 4.82
C ALA A 26 -20.85 -13.47 6.23
N GLN A 27 -20.60 -12.23 6.65
CA GLN A 27 -21.00 -11.72 7.97
C GLN A 27 -22.52 -11.60 8.13
N ASN A 28 -23.25 -11.38 7.03
CA ASN A 28 -24.70 -11.14 7.06
C ASN A 28 -25.53 -12.33 6.56
N GLY A 29 -24.90 -13.48 6.28
CA GLY A 29 -25.58 -14.65 5.73
C GLY A 29 -26.24 -14.38 4.38
N LEU A 30 -25.57 -13.59 3.54
CA LEU A 30 -25.95 -13.26 2.17
C LEU A 30 -25.06 -14.01 1.17
N GLU A 31 -25.52 -14.11 -0.06
CA GLU A 31 -24.79 -14.65 -1.20
C GLU A 31 -24.51 -13.54 -2.21
N LEU A 32 -23.30 -13.55 -2.78
CA LEU A 32 -22.94 -12.73 -3.92
C LEU A 32 -23.57 -13.33 -5.18
N ARG A 33 -24.68 -12.75 -5.65
CA ARG A 33 -25.45 -13.22 -6.81
C ARG A 33 -24.74 -12.90 -8.12
N SER A 34 -24.21 -11.69 -8.23
CA SER A 34 -23.42 -11.27 -9.37
C SER A 34 -22.47 -10.14 -9.00
N PHE A 35 -21.29 -10.17 -9.59
CA PHE A 35 -20.27 -9.13 -9.51
C PHE A 35 -19.67 -8.95 -10.90
N GLY A 36 -19.82 -7.77 -11.50
CA GLY A 36 -19.30 -7.56 -12.85
C GLY A 36 -19.51 -6.15 -13.37
N ALA A 37 -19.12 -5.94 -14.62
CA ALA A 37 -19.21 -4.63 -15.27
C ALA A 37 -20.66 -4.14 -15.32
N LYS A 38 -20.86 -2.87 -15.00
CA LYS A 38 -22.17 -2.22 -15.14
C LYS A 38 -22.52 -2.06 -16.64
N PRO A 39 -23.77 -2.37 -17.05
CA PRO A 39 -24.20 -2.08 -18.42
C PRO A 39 -24.18 -0.58 -18.75
N GLY A 40 -23.62 -0.23 -19.91
CA GLY A 40 -23.73 1.09 -20.54
C GLY A 40 -22.90 2.21 -19.90
N THR A 41 -22.20 1.99 -18.79
CA THR A 41 -21.39 3.01 -18.12
C THR A 41 -20.19 2.37 -17.43
N PRO A 42 -18.99 2.98 -17.47
CA PRO A 42 -17.84 2.50 -16.69
C PRO A 42 -18.18 2.37 -15.20
N GLY A 43 -17.98 1.17 -14.66
CA GLY A 43 -18.37 0.85 -13.29
C GLY A 43 -18.61 -0.63 -13.06
N LEU A 44 -18.99 -0.97 -11.83
CA LEU A 44 -19.40 -2.30 -11.41
C LEU A 44 -20.87 -2.31 -11.01
N ARG A 45 -21.52 -3.45 -11.18
CA ARG A 45 -22.81 -3.77 -10.59
C ARG A 45 -22.65 -4.97 -9.67
N ILE A 46 -23.11 -4.79 -8.44
CA ILE A 46 -23.06 -5.79 -7.38
C ILE A 46 -24.48 -6.15 -7.01
N CYS A 47 -24.81 -7.43 -7.06
CA CYS A 47 -26.10 -7.95 -6.61
C CYS A 47 -25.87 -8.95 -5.48
N ILE A 48 -26.54 -8.73 -4.35
CA ILE A 48 -26.42 -9.54 -3.15
C ILE A 48 -27.80 -9.85 -2.59
N GLY A 49 -27.97 -11.06 -2.04
CA GLY A 49 -29.25 -11.48 -1.50
C GLY A 49 -29.21 -12.85 -0.87
N LYS A 50 -30.37 -13.37 -0.47
CA LYS A 50 -30.52 -14.71 0.11
C LYS A 50 -31.89 -15.29 -0.21
N VAL A 51 -32.04 -16.59 -0.03
CA VAL A 51 -33.33 -17.27 -0.28
C VAL A 51 -34.44 -16.62 0.54
N GLY A 52 -35.56 -16.29 -0.12
CA GLY A 52 -36.74 -15.70 0.52
C GLY A 52 -36.69 -14.18 0.70
N VAL A 53 -35.65 -13.50 0.22
CA VAL A 53 -35.52 -12.04 0.27
C VAL A 53 -35.18 -11.51 -1.12
N GLU A 54 -35.80 -10.40 -1.52
CA GLU A 54 -35.47 -9.74 -2.79
C GLU A 54 -34.01 -9.24 -2.77
N ASP A 55 -33.32 -9.32 -3.90
CA ASP A 55 -31.91 -8.94 -4.02
C ASP A 55 -31.72 -7.41 -3.89
N GLY A 56 -30.64 -7.02 -3.23
CA GLY A 56 -30.13 -5.66 -3.23
C GLY A 56 -29.18 -5.43 -4.40
N THR A 57 -29.25 -4.27 -5.04
CA THR A 57 -28.37 -3.89 -6.14
C THR A 57 -27.60 -2.62 -5.79
N LEU A 58 -26.27 -2.71 -5.83
CA LEU A 58 -25.37 -1.58 -5.69
C LEU A 58 -24.65 -1.33 -7.01
N ASP A 59 -24.90 -0.16 -7.61
CA ASP A 59 -24.12 0.33 -8.75
C ASP A 59 -22.94 1.16 -8.25
N VAL A 60 -21.75 0.83 -8.74
CA VAL A 60 -20.49 1.50 -8.42
C VAL A 60 -19.98 2.17 -9.68
N TYR A 61 -19.96 3.51 -9.72
CA TYR A 61 -19.58 4.26 -10.91
C TYR A 61 -18.10 4.65 -10.90
N PHE A 62 -17.42 4.45 -12.03
CA PHE A 62 -16.01 4.81 -12.27
C PHE A 62 -15.90 5.96 -13.29
N ILE A 63 -16.89 6.84 -13.32
CA ILE A 63 -17.05 7.86 -14.36
C ILE A 63 -16.14 9.08 -14.18
N ASN A 64 -15.54 9.24 -13.00
CA ASN A 64 -14.76 10.42 -12.69
C ASN A 64 -13.32 10.24 -13.21
N LYS A 65 -12.81 11.25 -13.91
CA LYS A 65 -11.44 11.25 -14.49
C LYS A 65 -10.34 11.46 -13.45
N ASP A 66 -10.71 11.57 -12.17
CA ASP A 66 -9.82 11.83 -11.04
C ASP A 66 -9.71 10.62 -10.10
N GLY A 67 -10.09 9.43 -10.57
CA GLY A 67 -10.00 8.17 -9.82
C GLY A 67 -11.12 7.94 -8.82
N THR A 68 -11.97 8.93 -8.55
CA THR A 68 -13.04 8.79 -7.55
C THR A 68 -14.17 7.87 -7.98
N THR A 69 -14.94 7.40 -6.99
CA THR A 69 -16.02 6.42 -7.15
C THR A 69 -17.33 6.96 -6.58
N THR A 70 -18.46 6.63 -7.19
CA THR A 70 -19.80 6.95 -6.67
C THR A 70 -20.58 5.67 -6.41
N LEU A 71 -21.19 5.55 -5.23
CA LEU A 71 -22.00 4.39 -4.82
C LEU A 71 -23.49 4.75 -4.92
N GLN A 72 -24.23 3.99 -5.73
CA GLN A 72 -25.67 4.16 -5.95
C GLN A 72 -26.40 2.91 -5.45
N TRP A 73 -26.80 2.98 -4.18
CA TRP A 73 -27.45 1.88 -3.46
C TRP A 73 -28.97 1.83 -3.67
N ASN A 74 -29.61 2.94 -4.04
CA ASN A 74 -31.06 3.04 -4.21
C ASN A 74 -31.52 2.48 -5.57
N THR A 75 -30.94 1.35 -5.96
CA THR A 75 -31.20 0.64 -7.21
C THR A 75 -31.71 -0.76 -6.90
N GLY A 76 -32.57 -1.31 -7.77
CA GLY A 76 -33.13 -2.65 -7.57
C GLY A 76 -34.34 -2.64 -6.63
N LYS A 77 -34.57 -3.75 -5.92
CA LYS A 77 -35.78 -3.95 -5.11
C LYS A 77 -35.54 -3.85 -3.61
N ASN A 78 -34.34 -4.19 -3.14
CA ASN A 78 -34.02 -4.20 -1.72
C ASN A 78 -32.93 -3.17 -1.40
N HIS A 79 -33.38 -1.95 -1.09
CA HIS A 79 -32.49 -0.83 -0.83
C HIS A 79 -31.77 -0.93 0.51
N ASP A 80 -32.34 -1.61 1.50
CA ASP A 80 -31.75 -1.72 2.84
C ASP A 80 -30.43 -2.51 2.79
N ILE A 81 -30.43 -3.63 2.06
CA ILE A 81 -29.24 -4.47 1.89
C ILE A 81 -28.15 -3.74 1.08
N SER A 82 -28.52 -3.08 -0.01
CA SER A 82 -27.55 -2.34 -0.83
C SER A 82 -27.04 -1.08 -0.13
N HIS A 83 -27.85 -0.42 0.70
CA HIS A 83 -27.42 0.69 1.55
C HIS A 83 -26.40 0.22 2.59
N ALA A 84 -26.68 -0.89 3.29
CA ALA A 84 -25.76 -1.44 4.27
C ALA A 84 -24.40 -1.83 3.66
N LEU A 85 -24.38 -2.36 2.43
CA LEU A 85 -23.13 -2.58 1.71
C LEU A 85 -22.44 -1.25 1.35
N ALA A 86 -23.19 -0.24 0.90
CA ALA A 86 -22.62 1.07 0.61
C ALA A 86 -22.03 1.74 1.85
N GLU A 87 -22.66 1.60 3.02
CA GLU A 87 -22.14 2.05 4.31
C GLU A 87 -20.84 1.33 4.67
N LYS A 88 -20.81 -0.01 4.55
CA LYS A 88 -19.59 -0.79 4.79
C LYS A 88 -18.43 -0.34 3.90
N LEU A 89 -18.67 -0.09 2.62
CA LEU A 89 -17.65 0.43 1.69
C LEU A 89 -17.25 1.87 2.04
N PHE A 90 -18.20 2.73 2.37
CA PHE A 90 -17.94 4.12 2.77
C PHE A 90 -17.09 4.19 4.04
N ASP A 91 -17.38 3.36 5.04
CA ASP A 91 -16.66 3.33 6.32
C ASP A 91 -15.21 2.84 6.19
N THR A 92 -14.80 2.31 5.02
CA THR A 92 -13.39 2.02 4.73
C THR A 92 -12.58 3.23 4.30
N ILE A 93 -13.25 4.34 4.00
CA ILE A 93 -12.63 5.58 3.55
C ILE A 93 -12.33 6.43 4.76
N ALA A 94 -11.08 6.88 4.86
CA ALA A 94 -10.74 7.83 5.91
C ALA A 94 -11.55 9.12 5.78
N PRO A 95 -12.04 9.74 6.87
CA PRO A 95 -12.58 11.10 6.78
C PRO A 95 -11.60 12.10 6.16
N ASP A 96 -10.29 11.90 6.40
CA ASP A 96 -9.22 12.67 5.79
C ASP A 96 -8.88 12.24 4.34
N GLU A 97 -9.33 11.06 3.88
CA GLU A 97 -9.15 10.60 2.51
C GLU A 97 -10.04 11.35 1.52
N PHE A 98 -11.10 12.02 1.95
CA PHE A 98 -11.84 12.93 1.07
C PHE A 98 -11.04 14.17 0.66
N LYS A 99 -9.93 14.46 1.35
CA LYS A 99 -9.08 15.61 1.08
C LYS A 99 -7.99 15.25 0.06
N SER A 100 -7.82 16.13 -0.92
CA SER A 100 -6.63 16.11 -1.77
C SER A 100 -5.38 16.34 -0.92
N VAL A 101 -4.30 15.63 -1.20
CA VAL A 101 -2.98 15.95 -0.68
C VAL A 101 -2.39 17.12 -1.47
N ASN A 102 -1.77 18.06 -0.75
CA ASN A 102 -0.91 19.09 -1.32
C ASN A 102 0.20 19.40 -0.31
N MET A 103 1.24 18.57 -0.31
CA MET A 103 2.33 18.64 0.66
C MET A 103 3.65 18.99 0.01
N THR A 104 4.59 19.52 0.79
CA THR A 104 5.93 19.86 0.33
C THR A 104 7.00 19.26 1.24
N LEU A 105 7.82 18.40 0.67
CA LEU A 105 9.03 17.87 1.28
C LEU A 105 10.24 18.71 0.87
N LYS A 106 11.30 18.71 1.69
CA LYS A 106 12.51 19.53 1.51
C LYS A 106 13.73 18.64 1.32
N GLY A 107 14.74 19.15 0.60
CA GLY A 107 16.06 18.55 0.54
C GLY A 107 16.27 17.51 -0.57
N PHE A 108 15.32 17.36 -1.50
CA PHE A 108 15.43 16.39 -2.58
C PHE A 108 16.27 16.91 -3.74
N GLU A 109 17.19 16.08 -4.22
CA GLU A 109 17.92 16.32 -5.47
C GLU A 109 17.13 15.78 -6.67
N ARG A 110 17.24 16.44 -7.82
CA ARG A 110 16.49 16.05 -9.02
C ARG A 110 16.76 14.60 -9.43
N ALA A 111 18.02 14.15 -9.35
CA ALA A 111 18.41 12.79 -9.70
C ALA A 111 17.71 11.73 -8.84
N GLN A 112 17.50 12.00 -7.55
CA GLN A 112 16.78 11.10 -6.65
C GLN A 112 15.32 10.95 -7.07
N ILE A 113 14.67 12.06 -7.45
CA ILE A 113 13.27 12.04 -7.90
C ILE A 113 13.11 11.33 -9.23
N LEU A 114 14.04 11.54 -10.17
CA LEU A 114 14.03 10.85 -11.45
C LEU A 114 14.13 9.33 -11.26
N ALA A 115 15.04 8.86 -10.38
CA ALA A 115 15.16 7.45 -10.06
C ALA A 115 13.87 6.87 -9.46
N VAL A 116 13.23 7.56 -8.51
CA VAL A 116 11.94 7.12 -7.94
C VAL A 116 10.85 7.03 -9.01
N ILE A 117 10.82 8.01 -9.93
CA ILE A 117 9.82 8.07 -11.00
C ILE A 117 10.04 6.98 -12.05
N GLU A 118 11.29 6.61 -12.33
CA GLU A 118 11.61 5.47 -13.20
C GLU A 118 11.04 4.17 -12.60
N LEU A 119 11.28 3.93 -11.31
CA LEU A 119 10.72 2.81 -10.56
C LEU A 119 9.18 2.80 -10.51
N MET A 120 8.52 3.96 -10.61
CA MET A 120 7.05 4.03 -10.67
C MET A 120 6.49 3.34 -11.92
N THR A 121 7.25 3.34 -13.01
CA THR A 121 6.88 2.72 -14.29
C THR A 121 7.42 1.31 -14.47
N GLU A 122 8.25 0.82 -13.56
CA GLU A 122 8.76 -0.55 -13.55
C GLU A 122 7.74 -1.52 -12.92
N GLY A 123 7.63 -2.72 -13.51
CA GLY A 123 6.71 -3.80 -13.15
C GLY A 123 5.93 -4.38 -14.33
N ASP A 124 5.38 -5.59 -14.16
CA ASP A 124 4.70 -6.37 -15.21
C ASP A 124 3.36 -5.77 -15.69
N ASP A 125 2.80 -4.78 -14.99
CA ASP A 125 1.55 -4.13 -15.37
C ASP A 125 1.82 -2.74 -15.95
N ALA A 126 1.52 -2.55 -17.24
CA ALA A 126 1.53 -1.28 -17.99
C ALA A 126 0.48 -0.26 -17.51
N GLU A 127 0.15 -0.33 -16.22
CA GLU A 127 -0.87 0.39 -15.52
C GLU A 127 -0.47 1.84 -15.26
N PHE A 128 0.82 2.09 -14.99
CA PHE A 128 1.32 3.44 -14.71
C PHE A 128 1.90 4.10 -15.95
N THR A 129 1.55 5.37 -16.15
CA THR A 129 2.13 6.22 -17.19
C THR A 129 2.61 7.53 -16.63
N LEU A 130 3.65 8.06 -17.23
CA LEU A 130 4.33 9.27 -16.80
C LEU A 130 4.33 10.30 -17.93
N GLU A 131 3.90 11.51 -17.60
CA GLU A 131 4.14 12.70 -18.43
C GLU A 131 5.10 13.62 -17.69
N THR A 132 6.18 14.04 -18.35
CA THR A 132 7.14 14.99 -17.78
C THR A 132 7.10 16.31 -18.54
N SER A 133 7.27 17.40 -17.81
CA SER A 133 7.40 18.74 -18.37
C SER A 133 8.30 19.60 -17.50
N GLU A 134 8.84 20.65 -18.08
CA GLU A 134 9.63 21.67 -17.37
C GLU A 134 8.80 22.94 -17.26
N ASN A 135 8.72 23.50 -16.07
CA ASN A 135 8.04 24.78 -15.83
C ASN A 135 8.90 25.66 -14.91
N ASN A 136 9.38 26.80 -15.41
CA ASN A 136 10.21 27.74 -14.67
C ASN A 136 11.40 27.07 -13.93
N GLY A 137 12.07 26.12 -14.59
CA GLY A 137 13.20 25.36 -14.02
C GLY A 137 12.81 24.28 -13.00
N SER A 138 11.51 24.02 -12.83
CA SER A 138 10.97 22.93 -12.02
C SER A 138 10.57 21.76 -12.91
N LEU A 139 10.92 20.54 -12.48
CA LEU A 139 10.44 19.32 -13.13
C LEU A 139 9.02 19.04 -12.64
N VAL A 140 8.08 18.92 -13.56
CA VAL A 140 6.69 18.53 -13.26
C VAL A 140 6.43 17.16 -13.87
N CYS A 141 6.07 16.21 -13.03
CA CYS A 141 5.78 14.83 -13.38
C CYS A 141 4.32 14.53 -13.06
N LYS A 142 3.54 14.12 -14.07
CA LYS A 142 2.18 13.63 -13.88
C LYS A 142 2.20 12.12 -13.99
N LEU A 143 1.93 11.47 -12.87
CA LEU A 143 1.79 10.03 -12.74
C LEU A 143 0.31 9.69 -12.92
N ASN A 144 0.01 8.73 -13.77
CA ASN A 144 -1.36 8.27 -14.02
C ASN A 144 -1.43 6.75 -13.89
N CYS A 145 -2.42 6.26 -13.15
CA CYS A 145 -2.80 4.85 -13.09
C CYS A 145 -4.00 4.65 -14.02
N LYS A 146 -3.81 3.93 -15.13
CA LYS A 146 -4.85 3.67 -16.13
C LYS A 146 -5.97 2.78 -15.61
N ALA A 147 -5.65 1.76 -14.80
CA ALA A 147 -6.66 0.82 -14.32
C ALA A 147 -7.67 1.49 -13.37
N HIS A 148 -7.22 2.45 -12.56
CA HIS A 148 -8.08 3.17 -11.62
C HIS A 148 -8.48 4.58 -12.07
N GLY A 149 -7.87 5.12 -13.13
CA GLY A 149 -8.08 6.51 -13.56
C GLY A 149 -7.61 7.54 -12.53
N ASP A 150 -6.70 7.12 -11.63
CA ASP A 150 -6.06 7.96 -10.61
C ASP A 150 -4.87 8.72 -11.21
N HIS A 151 -4.57 9.90 -10.69
CA HIS A 151 -3.39 10.66 -11.05
C HIS A 151 -2.81 11.46 -9.88
N LEU A 152 -1.50 11.65 -9.95
CA LEU A 152 -0.73 12.42 -8.98
C LEU A 152 0.25 13.33 -9.70
N VAL A 153 0.35 14.57 -9.25
CA VAL A 153 1.31 15.56 -9.75
C VAL A 153 2.44 15.71 -8.75
N VAL A 154 3.66 15.45 -9.22
CA VAL A 154 4.90 15.60 -8.44
C VAL A 154 5.71 16.70 -9.08
N THR A 155 5.96 17.78 -8.34
CA THR A 155 6.77 18.91 -8.81
C THR A 155 8.06 18.99 -8.00
N HIS A 156 9.19 18.79 -8.66
CA HIS A 156 10.50 19.08 -8.08
C HIS A 156 10.92 20.51 -8.45
N HIS A 157 10.87 21.39 -7.45
CA HIS A 157 11.25 22.78 -7.58
C HIS A 157 12.76 22.94 -7.57
N SER A 158 13.27 23.95 -8.30
CA SER A 158 14.69 24.31 -8.32
C SER A 158 15.27 24.60 -6.92
N THR A 159 14.41 24.95 -5.95
CA THR A 159 14.75 25.14 -4.54
C THR A 159 14.90 23.83 -3.73
N ARG A 160 15.07 22.67 -4.39
CA ARG A 160 15.14 21.34 -3.75
C ARG A 160 13.90 21.01 -2.91
N ARG A 161 12.73 21.52 -3.32
CA ARG A 161 11.44 21.22 -2.70
C ARG A 161 10.68 20.25 -3.59
N LEU A 162 10.15 19.19 -3.01
CA LEU A 162 9.30 18.23 -3.70
C LEU A 162 7.86 18.46 -3.28
N GLN A 163 7.03 18.93 -4.19
CA GLN A 163 5.61 19.13 -3.96
C GLN A 163 4.83 17.94 -4.53
N ILE A 164 3.93 17.37 -3.72
CA ILE A 164 3.10 16.22 -4.08
C ILE A 164 1.63 16.67 -4.01
N GLN A 165 0.91 16.58 -5.12
CA GLN A 165 -0.47 17.04 -5.26
C GLN A 165 -1.36 15.99 -5.92
N GLY A 166 -2.56 15.78 -5.37
CA GLY A 166 -3.55 14.88 -5.94
C GLY A 166 -4.35 14.18 -4.85
N ARG A 167 -4.76 12.93 -5.10
CA ARG A 167 -5.51 12.13 -4.13
C ARG A 167 -4.62 11.02 -3.55
N PRO A 168 -4.82 10.62 -2.28
CA PRO A 168 -4.01 9.59 -1.64
C PRO A 168 -4.42 8.16 -2.06
N LEU A 169 -4.55 7.94 -3.38
CA LEU A 169 -4.94 6.67 -4.00
C LEU A 169 -3.70 5.87 -4.46
N THR A 170 -3.82 5.05 -5.49
CA THR A 170 -2.80 4.11 -5.97
C THR A 170 -1.48 4.79 -6.34
N CYS A 171 -1.51 5.89 -7.10
CA CYS A 171 -0.30 6.61 -7.48
C CYS A 171 0.43 7.18 -6.25
N TYR A 172 -0.31 7.72 -5.29
CA TYR A 172 0.25 8.26 -4.05
C TYR A 172 0.90 7.16 -3.21
N ARG A 173 0.18 6.05 -2.98
CA ARG A 173 0.69 4.92 -2.18
C ARG A 173 1.98 4.36 -2.77
N LYS A 174 2.03 4.12 -4.09
CA LYS A 174 3.23 3.62 -4.76
C LYS A 174 4.39 4.61 -4.66
N LEU A 175 4.14 5.91 -4.87
CA LEU A 175 5.18 6.94 -4.73
C LEU A 175 5.75 6.97 -3.30
N VAL A 176 4.89 7.02 -2.28
CA VAL A 176 5.30 7.07 -0.87
C VAL A 176 6.11 5.85 -0.48
N TYR A 177 5.71 4.66 -0.94
CA TYR A 177 6.46 3.43 -0.70
C TYR A 177 7.89 3.51 -1.28
N LEU A 178 8.03 3.94 -2.53
CA LEU A 178 9.32 3.99 -3.21
C LEU A 178 10.28 5.04 -2.64
N MET A 179 9.76 6.10 -2.03
CA MET A 179 10.58 7.13 -1.39
C MET A 179 10.80 6.93 0.12
N ALA A 180 10.18 5.92 0.74
CA ALA A 180 10.11 5.80 2.19
C ALA A 180 11.51 5.80 2.86
N ASP A 181 12.50 5.16 2.24
CA ASP A 181 13.89 5.09 2.71
C ASP A 181 14.71 6.36 2.47
N MET A 182 14.19 7.30 1.67
CA MET A 182 14.79 8.62 1.43
C MET A 182 14.30 9.68 2.42
N LEU A 183 13.24 9.39 3.17
CA LEU A 183 12.61 10.34 4.07
C LEU A 183 13.25 10.31 5.46
N ASP A 184 13.39 11.49 6.05
CA ASP A 184 13.62 11.60 7.48
C ASP A 184 12.32 11.35 8.26
N MET A 185 12.40 11.37 9.59
CA MET A 185 11.24 11.09 10.44
C MET A 185 10.07 12.05 10.20
N ALA A 186 10.35 13.34 10.00
CA ALA A 186 9.32 14.34 9.75
C ALA A 186 8.68 14.16 8.35
N GLY A 187 9.49 13.90 7.33
CA GLY A 187 9.00 13.60 5.98
C GLY A 187 8.16 12.32 5.95
N LEU A 188 8.59 11.28 6.66
CA LEU A 188 7.85 10.03 6.77
C LEU A 188 6.52 10.22 7.50
N GLU A 189 6.49 10.94 8.62
CA GLU A 189 5.24 11.29 9.30
C GLU A 189 4.30 12.06 8.37
N LEU A 190 4.80 13.06 7.63
CA LEU A 190 4.00 13.89 6.75
C LEU A 190 3.30 13.05 5.67
N VAL A 191 4.01 12.13 5.01
CA VAL A 191 3.45 11.30 3.95
C VAL A 191 2.56 10.16 4.47
N LEU A 192 2.78 9.68 5.69
CA LEU A 192 1.97 8.59 6.26
C LEU A 192 0.70 9.13 6.94
N SER A 193 0.81 10.24 7.68
CA SER A 193 -0.32 10.88 8.37
C SER A 193 -1.16 11.74 7.45
N ARG A 194 -0.57 12.28 6.37
CA ARG A 194 -1.19 13.23 5.43
C ARG A 194 -1.69 14.51 6.11
N ARG A 195 -1.05 14.92 7.21
CA ARG A 195 -1.41 16.12 7.99
C ARG A 195 -0.28 17.14 7.95
N ASP A 196 -0.65 18.41 7.79
CA ASP A 196 0.32 19.52 7.71
C ASP A 196 0.96 19.85 9.07
N GLU A 197 0.34 19.42 10.18
CA GLU A 197 0.85 19.61 11.54
C GLU A 197 1.49 18.31 12.05
N SER A 198 2.82 18.36 12.22
CA SER A 198 3.62 17.31 12.88
C SER A 198 3.13 17.13 14.31
N VAL A 199 2.65 15.94 14.65
CA VAL A 199 2.34 15.52 16.02
C VAL A 199 3.52 14.71 16.59
N ALA A 200 4.45 14.23 15.75
CA ALA A 200 5.57 13.41 16.19
C ALA A 200 6.65 14.18 16.95
N GLU A 201 6.50 15.49 17.17
CA GLU A 201 7.42 16.28 18.00
C GLU A 201 7.53 15.81 19.46
N ILE A 202 6.66 14.89 19.92
CA ILE A 202 6.79 14.26 21.24
C ILE A 202 6.91 12.73 21.15
N VAL A 203 7.75 12.21 20.26
CA VAL A 203 8.10 10.78 20.28
C VAL A 203 9.54 10.57 20.74
N ARG A 204 9.66 9.82 21.84
CA ARG A 204 10.94 9.39 22.41
C ARG A 204 11.51 8.28 21.52
N LYS A 205 12.45 8.64 20.65
CA LYS A 205 13.19 7.69 19.77
C LYS A 205 13.76 6.52 20.55
N GLU A 206 14.08 6.73 21.81
CA GLU A 206 14.57 5.71 22.75
C GLU A 206 13.54 4.60 22.96
N VAL A 207 12.26 4.94 23.13
CA VAL A 207 11.17 3.96 23.30
C VAL A 207 10.95 3.15 22.03
N ALA A 208 11.00 3.81 20.86
CA ALA A 208 10.93 3.12 19.57
C ALA A 208 12.13 2.18 19.36
N ALA A 209 13.33 2.60 19.75
CA ALA A 209 14.53 1.77 19.69
C ALA A 209 14.45 0.55 20.61
N GLU A 210 14.01 0.73 21.86
CA GLU A 210 13.81 -0.38 22.82
C GLU A 210 12.76 -1.38 22.31
N PHE A 211 11.66 -0.88 21.74
CA PHE A 211 10.66 -1.71 21.11
C PHE A 211 11.26 -2.56 19.98
N LEU A 212 12.00 -1.93 19.07
CA LEU A 212 12.63 -2.64 17.96
C LEU A 212 13.67 -3.66 18.44
N ARG A 213 14.50 -3.33 19.44
CA ARG A 213 15.46 -4.27 20.04
C ARG A 213 14.80 -5.53 20.60
N LYS A 214 13.57 -5.42 21.12
CA LYS A 214 12.81 -6.57 21.62
C LYS A 214 12.40 -7.53 20.50
N PHE A 215 12.07 -7.01 19.32
CA PHE A 215 11.64 -7.81 18.16
C PHE A 215 12.77 -8.20 17.21
N LEU A 216 13.92 -7.52 17.31
CA LEU A 216 15.13 -7.75 16.51
C LEU A 216 16.32 -8.07 17.44
N PRO A 217 16.22 -9.07 18.33
CA PRO A 217 17.21 -9.29 19.39
C PRO A 217 18.59 -9.69 18.85
N ASN A 218 18.67 -10.27 17.65
CA ASN A 218 19.93 -10.75 17.08
C ASN A 218 20.52 -9.77 16.05
N SER A 219 19.69 -8.91 15.48
CA SER A 219 20.05 -8.13 14.30
C SER A 219 20.03 -6.61 14.49
N TYR A 220 19.37 -6.06 15.52
CA TYR A 220 19.13 -4.61 15.61
C TYR A 220 20.40 -3.76 15.46
N ASP A 221 21.50 -4.18 16.11
CA ASP A 221 22.77 -3.47 16.05
C ASP A 221 23.52 -3.69 14.72
N ASN A 222 23.22 -4.78 14.01
CA ASN A 222 23.80 -5.16 12.72
C ASN A 222 23.03 -4.59 11.52
N LEU A 223 21.84 -4.00 11.74
CA LEU A 223 21.05 -3.41 10.67
C LEU A 223 21.84 -2.29 9.95
N PRO A 224 21.78 -2.23 8.61
CA PRO A 224 22.27 -1.07 7.88
C PRO A 224 21.66 0.22 8.41
N GLY A 225 22.45 1.30 8.45
CA GLY A 225 22.02 2.57 9.05
C GLY A 225 20.72 3.12 8.44
N ILE A 226 20.56 2.98 7.12
CA ILE A 226 19.34 3.39 6.39
C ILE A 226 18.14 2.57 6.87
N THR A 227 18.25 1.23 6.88
CA THR A 227 17.20 0.32 7.36
C THR A 227 16.81 0.61 8.80
N ARG A 228 17.80 0.75 9.70
CA ARG A 228 17.55 1.06 11.11
C ARG A 228 16.83 2.40 11.27
N ASN A 229 17.27 3.43 10.56
CA ASN A 229 16.65 4.75 10.63
C ASN A 229 15.20 4.73 10.12
N LEU A 230 14.95 4.01 9.02
CA LEU A 230 13.60 3.84 8.46
C LEU A 230 12.67 3.12 9.44
N LEU A 231 13.09 2.00 10.01
CA LEU A 231 12.30 1.26 11.01
C LEU A 231 12.04 2.10 12.26
N LEU A 232 13.03 2.85 12.73
CA LEU A 232 12.91 3.69 13.91
C LEU A 232 11.94 4.85 13.65
N ALA A 233 12.05 5.52 12.50
CA ALA A 233 11.12 6.55 12.08
C ALA A 233 9.69 5.99 11.94
N GLY A 234 9.54 4.86 11.24
CA GLY A 234 8.25 4.18 11.07
C GLY A 234 7.62 3.80 12.41
N GLN A 235 8.40 3.27 13.35
CA GLN A 235 7.92 2.94 14.68
C GLN A 235 7.52 4.18 15.49
N CYS A 236 8.25 5.29 15.34
CA CYS A 236 7.85 6.53 15.99
C CYS A 236 6.51 7.05 15.46
N VAL A 237 6.29 7.00 14.14
CA VAL A 237 5.01 7.36 13.53
C VAL A 237 3.90 6.45 14.05
N LYS A 238 4.12 5.13 14.14
CA LYS A 238 3.13 4.19 14.72
C LYS A 238 2.75 4.54 16.16
N ILE A 239 3.73 4.86 17.01
CA ILE A 239 3.49 5.20 18.42
C ILE A 239 2.72 6.52 18.57
N SER A 240 2.96 7.48 17.68
CA SER A 240 2.28 8.79 17.68
C SER A 240 1.00 8.83 16.86
N SER A 241 0.70 7.77 16.09
CA SER A 241 -0.43 7.77 15.19
C SER A 241 -1.74 7.87 15.99
N PRO A 242 -2.61 8.83 15.66
CA PRO A 242 -3.95 8.86 16.22
C PRO A 242 -4.74 7.65 15.70
N GLN A 243 -5.99 7.50 16.14
CA GLN A 243 -6.87 6.52 15.50
C GLN A 243 -7.03 6.88 14.02
N LEU A 244 -6.37 6.09 13.18
CA LEU A 244 -6.53 6.12 11.75
C LEU A 244 -7.66 5.15 11.36
N PRO A 245 -8.41 5.47 10.31
CA PRO A 245 -9.42 4.58 9.74
C PRO A 245 -8.79 3.44 8.91
N GLU A 246 -7.52 3.60 8.50
CA GLU A 246 -6.76 2.62 7.71
C GLU A 246 -5.27 2.79 8.02
N TYR A 247 -4.54 1.69 8.27
CA TYR A 247 -3.16 1.67 8.78
C TYR A 247 -2.14 1.07 7.80
N SER A 248 -2.52 0.71 6.56
CA SER A 248 -1.66 -0.02 5.61
C SER A 248 -0.35 0.70 5.31
N MET A 249 -0.41 2.02 5.10
CA MET A 249 0.79 2.80 4.77
C MET A 249 1.82 2.80 5.91
N LEU A 250 1.39 2.63 7.16
CA LEU A 250 2.31 2.54 8.30
C LEU A 250 3.13 1.25 8.29
N PHE A 251 2.79 0.27 7.46
CA PHE A 251 3.56 -0.96 7.26
C PHE A 251 4.64 -0.83 6.17
N PHE A 252 4.67 0.28 5.43
CA PHE A 252 5.67 0.51 4.38
C PHE A 252 7.13 0.48 4.87
N PRO A 253 7.48 1.05 6.05
CA PRO A 253 8.85 0.98 6.57
C PRO A 253 9.35 -0.46 6.71
N GLU A 254 8.51 -1.38 7.19
CA GLU A 254 8.84 -2.80 7.31
C GLU A 254 9.02 -3.47 5.95
N LEU A 255 8.09 -3.25 5.02
CA LEU A 255 8.16 -3.86 3.69
C LEU A 255 9.38 -3.37 2.91
N ARG A 256 9.65 -2.07 2.94
CA ARG A 256 10.82 -1.46 2.30
C ARG A 256 12.12 -1.94 2.95
N SER A 257 12.14 -2.11 4.27
CA SER A 257 13.28 -2.69 4.98
C SER A 257 13.51 -4.15 4.60
N LEU A 258 12.45 -4.94 4.46
CA LEU A 258 12.52 -6.35 4.07
C LEU A 258 12.98 -6.51 2.62
N GLU A 259 12.51 -5.64 1.72
CA GLU A 259 12.99 -5.54 0.35
C GLU A 259 14.51 -5.31 0.30
N GLY A 260 14.98 -4.29 1.03
CA GLY A 260 16.41 -3.99 1.13
C GLY A 260 17.23 -5.13 1.74
N ALA A 261 16.68 -5.83 2.73
CA ALA A 261 17.31 -7.00 3.35
C ALA A 261 17.44 -8.18 2.38
N LEU A 262 16.38 -8.47 1.62
CA LEU A 262 16.39 -9.51 0.59
C LEU A 262 17.41 -9.19 -0.49
N LYS A 263 17.40 -7.97 -1.03
CA LYS A 263 18.37 -7.51 -2.03
C LYS A 263 19.81 -7.60 -1.50
N GLY A 264 20.05 -7.07 -0.30
CA GLY A 264 21.37 -7.10 0.33
C GLY A 264 21.88 -8.52 0.59
N LYS A 265 20.99 -9.45 0.99
CA LYS A 265 21.37 -10.85 1.19
C LYS A 265 21.70 -11.54 -0.12
N LEU A 266 20.92 -11.33 -1.18
CA LEU A 266 21.23 -11.84 -2.53
C LEU A 266 22.57 -11.28 -3.06
N ALA A 267 22.80 -9.98 -2.88
CA ALA A 267 24.05 -9.32 -3.25
C ALA A 267 25.27 -9.91 -2.51
N SER A 268 25.12 -10.35 -1.26
CA SER A 268 26.20 -11.02 -0.52
C SER A 268 26.65 -12.36 -1.14
N PHE A 269 25.82 -12.95 -2.01
CA PHE A 269 26.14 -14.14 -2.81
C PHE A 269 26.57 -13.80 -4.25
N GLY A 270 26.80 -12.51 -4.56
CA GLY A 270 27.24 -12.03 -5.86
C GLY A 270 26.12 -11.81 -6.89
N PHE A 271 24.85 -11.76 -6.44
CA PHE A 271 23.72 -11.52 -7.32
C PHE A 271 23.29 -10.05 -7.31
N ASP A 272 23.27 -9.46 -8.50
CA ASP A 272 22.73 -8.12 -8.69
C ASP A 272 21.19 -8.17 -8.83
N SER A 273 20.52 -7.78 -7.75
CA SER A 273 19.06 -7.65 -7.66
C SER A 273 18.54 -6.26 -8.07
N ASP A 274 19.42 -5.34 -8.47
CA ASP A 274 19.02 -4.04 -9.01
C ASP A 274 18.87 -4.09 -10.53
N LEU A 275 19.52 -5.05 -11.18
CA LEU A 275 19.31 -5.35 -12.61
C LEU A 275 18.18 -6.35 -12.88
N ASN A 276 17.77 -7.11 -11.88
CA ASN A 276 16.78 -8.18 -12.02
C ASN A 276 15.71 -8.09 -10.94
N ASP A 277 14.45 -8.12 -11.34
CA ASP A 277 13.32 -8.28 -10.42
C ASP A 277 13.41 -9.59 -9.63
N PHE A 278 12.77 -9.64 -8.45
CA PHE A 278 12.74 -10.85 -7.63
C PHE A 278 12.17 -12.08 -8.36
N GLY A 279 11.33 -11.89 -9.38
CA GLY A 279 10.83 -12.97 -10.24
C GLY A 279 11.95 -13.72 -10.98
N TYR A 280 13.14 -13.13 -11.14
CA TYR A 280 14.32 -13.82 -11.63
C TYR A 280 14.82 -14.88 -10.65
N PHE A 281 14.82 -14.57 -9.35
CA PHE A 281 15.38 -15.41 -8.29
C PHE A 281 14.40 -16.46 -7.76
N PHE A 282 13.11 -16.14 -7.70
CA PHE A 282 12.10 -16.97 -7.04
C PHE A 282 11.07 -17.53 -8.02
N SER A 283 10.58 -18.74 -7.74
CA SER A 283 9.48 -19.39 -8.46
C SER A 283 8.31 -19.64 -7.53
N HIS A 284 7.09 -19.45 -8.04
CA HIS A 284 5.86 -19.74 -7.31
C HIS A 284 5.60 -21.25 -7.28
N THR A 285 5.48 -21.84 -6.09
CA THR A 285 5.33 -23.30 -5.89
C THR A 285 3.92 -23.74 -5.54
N GLY A 286 2.95 -22.81 -5.59
CA GLY A 286 1.54 -23.05 -5.28
C GLY A 286 1.17 -22.53 -3.87
N GLY A 287 -0.12 -22.24 -3.65
CA GLY A 287 -0.61 -21.75 -2.36
C GLY A 287 -0.05 -20.39 -1.93
N GLY A 288 0.40 -19.56 -2.89
CA GLY A 288 1.01 -18.26 -2.61
C GLY A 288 2.43 -18.33 -2.07
N ILE A 289 3.08 -19.49 -2.12
CA ILE A 289 4.45 -19.72 -1.64
C ILE A 289 5.45 -19.51 -2.77
N PHE A 290 6.57 -18.87 -2.44
CA PHE A 290 7.70 -18.68 -3.33
C PHE A 290 8.95 -19.36 -2.79
N GLU A 291 9.67 -20.01 -3.70
CA GLU A 291 10.93 -20.68 -3.40
C GLU A 291 12.05 -20.15 -4.28
N LEU A 292 13.25 -20.04 -3.72
CA LEU A 292 14.45 -19.72 -4.49
C LEU A 292 14.68 -20.81 -5.54
N LYS A 293 14.82 -20.43 -6.81
CA LYS A 293 14.94 -21.38 -7.93
C LYS A 293 16.14 -22.30 -7.75
N SER A 294 16.00 -23.54 -8.23
CA SER A 294 17.07 -24.54 -8.19
C SER A 294 18.30 -24.15 -9.01
N SER A 295 18.16 -23.24 -9.98
CA SER A 295 19.29 -22.66 -10.72
C SER A 295 20.32 -21.96 -9.81
N PHE A 296 19.92 -21.60 -8.57
CA PHE A 296 20.80 -20.97 -7.59
C PHE A 296 21.37 -21.96 -6.55
N ASP A 297 21.08 -23.26 -6.63
CA ASP A 297 21.55 -24.29 -5.67
C ASP A 297 23.08 -24.34 -5.55
N GLY A 298 23.80 -24.09 -6.65
CA GLY A 298 25.27 -24.06 -6.66
C GLY A 298 25.90 -22.80 -6.05
N HIS A 299 25.11 -21.76 -5.78
CA HIS A 299 25.59 -20.47 -5.27
C HIS A 299 25.16 -20.22 -3.82
N ILE A 300 23.93 -20.61 -3.48
CA ILE A 300 23.39 -20.56 -2.12
C ILE A 300 23.13 -22.00 -1.69
N THR A 301 24.16 -22.62 -1.14
CA THR A 301 24.17 -24.05 -0.78
C THR A 301 23.57 -24.34 0.59
N ASP A 302 23.55 -23.34 1.49
CA ASP A 302 22.99 -23.48 2.82
C ASP A 302 21.45 -23.51 2.78
N GLU A 303 20.89 -24.69 3.03
CA GLU A 303 19.44 -24.93 3.00
C GLU A 303 18.67 -23.99 3.94
N GLN A 304 19.25 -23.68 5.11
CA GLN A 304 18.63 -22.75 6.06
C GLN A 304 18.49 -21.36 5.45
N THR A 305 19.55 -20.82 4.85
CA THR A 305 19.53 -19.52 4.16
C THR A 305 18.54 -19.51 3.00
N ARG A 306 18.49 -20.56 2.20
CA ARG A 306 17.50 -20.69 1.11
C ARG A 306 16.07 -20.62 1.65
N ASN A 307 15.78 -21.36 2.72
CA ASN A 307 14.47 -21.37 3.36
C ASN A 307 14.12 -19.98 3.94
N LEU A 308 15.08 -19.30 4.58
CA LEU A 308 14.90 -17.95 5.10
C LEU A 308 14.58 -16.94 3.99
N LEU A 309 15.31 -16.99 2.88
CA LEU A 309 15.05 -16.14 1.71
C LEU A 309 13.66 -16.40 1.11
N SER A 310 13.29 -17.67 0.90
CA SER A 310 11.98 -18.08 0.37
C SER A 310 10.83 -17.61 1.27
N LYS A 311 10.95 -17.79 2.59
CA LYS A 311 9.95 -17.33 3.57
C LYS A 311 9.80 -15.81 3.60
N ALA A 312 10.93 -15.11 3.66
CA ALA A 312 10.95 -13.65 3.67
C ALA A 312 10.38 -13.07 2.38
N TYR A 313 10.74 -13.63 1.22
CA TYR A 313 10.20 -13.20 -0.07
C TYR A 313 8.71 -13.55 -0.22
N THR A 314 8.28 -14.72 0.24
CA THR A 314 6.85 -15.08 0.27
C THR A 314 6.05 -14.07 1.07
N PHE A 315 6.51 -13.72 2.28
CA PHE A 315 5.87 -12.69 3.10
C PHE A 315 5.87 -11.33 2.39
N PHE A 316 7.04 -10.89 1.92
CA PHE A 316 7.19 -9.62 1.20
C PHE A 316 6.26 -9.53 -0.01
N ASN A 317 6.28 -10.52 -0.91
CA ASN A 317 5.48 -10.52 -2.12
C ASN A 317 3.99 -10.48 -1.79
N LYS A 318 3.54 -11.33 -0.86
CA LYS A 318 2.14 -11.39 -0.42
C LYS A 318 1.67 -10.03 0.09
N HIS A 319 2.48 -9.35 0.91
CA HIS A 319 2.09 -8.10 1.57
C HIS A 319 2.29 -6.87 0.68
N ARG A 320 3.36 -6.81 -0.10
CA ARG A 320 3.57 -5.75 -1.09
C ARG A 320 2.48 -5.81 -2.17
N HIS A 321 2.32 -6.95 -2.84
CA HIS A 321 1.33 -7.08 -3.90
C HIS A 321 -0.07 -6.73 -3.38
N GLY A 322 -0.51 -7.33 -2.27
CA GLY A 322 -1.84 -7.04 -1.70
C GLY A 322 -2.05 -5.60 -1.18
N LEU A 323 -1.01 -4.80 -0.94
CA LEU A 323 -1.14 -3.38 -0.57
C LEU A 323 -1.17 -2.44 -1.78
N PHE A 324 -0.64 -2.87 -2.92
CA PHE A 324 -0.58 -2.07 -4.16
C PHE A 324 -1.57 -2.51 -5.24
N HIS A 325 -1.96 -3.78 -5.23
CA HIS A 325 -2.79 -4.44 -6.25
C HIS A 325 -3.59 -5.58 -5.57
N MET A 326 -4.92 -5.45 -5.39
CA MET A 326 -5.73 -6.56 -4.84
C MET A 326 -6.43 -7.31 -5.96
N HIS A 327 -5.80 -8.37 -6.47
CA HIS A 327 -6.31 -9.10 -7.64
C HIS A 327 -7.02 -10.43 -7.35
N SER A 328 -7.01 -10.96 -6.11
CA SER A 328 -7.64 -12.26 -5.84
C SER A 328 -8.41 -12.37 -4.52
N VAL A 329 -9.33 -13.34 -4.46
CA VAL A 329 -10.15 -13.67 -3.28
C VAL A 329 -9.31 -14.32 -2.16
N GLU A 330 -8.14 -14.88 -2.47
CA GLU A 330 -7.16 -15.36 -1.49
C GLU A 330 -6.33 -14.19 -0.90
N ASP A 331 -6.25 -13.07 -1.64
CA ASP A 331 -5.66 -11.79 -1.22
C ASP A 331 -6.66 -10.85 -0.52
N ALA A 332 -7.91 -11.31 -0.32
CA ALA A 332 -9.08 -10.52 0.08
C ALA A 332 -9.08 -9.87 1.48
N SER A 333 -7.94 -9.72 2.14
CA SER A 333 -7.89 -9.21 3.52
C SER A 333 -6.64 -8.38 3.78
N ARG A 334 -6.45 -7.21 3.15
CA ARG A 334 -5.24 -6.41 3.41
C ARG A 334 -5.39 -4.89 3.49
N GLN A 335 -6.58 -4.33 3.61
CA GLN A 335 -6.65 -3.08 4.40
C GLN A 335 -6.29 -3.45 5.84
N ILE A 336 -5.32 -2.76 6.41
CA ILE A 336 -4.96 -2.92 7.81
C ILE A 336 -5.92 -2.02 8.58
N GLY A 337 -7.07 -2.58 8.96
CA GLY A 337 -8.16 -1.81 9.57
C GLY A 337 -7.93 -1.46 11.04
N SER A 338 -6.94 -2.09 11.69
CA SER A 338 -6.66 -1.88 13.11
C SER A 338 -5.17 -1.83 13.42
N ILE A 339 -4.84 -1.13 14.50
CA ILE A 339 -3.46 -1.02 15.00
C ILE A 339 -2.94 -2.38 15.49
N GLU A 340 -3.78 -3.24 16.06
CA GLU A 340 -3.40 -4.59 16.49
C GLU A 340 -2.98 -5.46 15.30
N GLN A 341 -3.74 -5.39 14.20
CA GLN A 341 -3.38 -6.08 12.96
C GLN A 341 -2.06 -5.56 12.41
N LEU A 342 -1.84 -4.23 12.41
CA LEU A 342 -0.56 -3.64 12.02
C LEU A 342 0.59 -4.17 12.86
N LEU A 343 0.45 -4.16 14.19
CA LEU A 343 1.51 -4.59 15.12
C LEU A 343 1.84 -6.07 14.97
N SER A 344 0.84 -6.92 14.71
CA SER A 344 1.07 -8.34 14.41
C SER A 344 1.88 -8.50 13.12
N LEU A 345 1.53 -7.79 12.05
CA LEU A 345 2.26 -7.84 10.79
C LEU A 345 3.67 -7.27 10.90
N SER A 346 3.85 -6.18 11.66
CA SER A 346 5.17 -5.65 12.00
C SER A 346 6.03 -6.68 12.71
N ALA A 347 5.47 -7.42 13.68
CA ALA A 347 6.21 -8.47 14.39
C ALA A 347 6.68 -9.59 13.45
N ASP A 348 5.83 -10.04 12.53
CA ASP A 348 6.19 -11.04 11.53
C ASP A 348 7.30 -10.53 10.59
N ALA A 349 7.19 -9.28 10.14
CA ALA A 349 8.23 -8.64 9.31
C ALA A 349 9.57 -8.53 10.06
N TYR A 350 9.54 -8.15 11.34
CA TYR A 350 10.75 -8.09 12.18
C TYR A 350 11.37 -9.47 12.37
N ALA A 351 10.58 -10.53 12.53
CA ALA A 351 11.11 -11.89 12.60
C ALA A 351 11.85 -12.27 11.31
N HIS A 352 11.34 -11.90 10.13
CA HIS A 352 12.07 -12.12 8.87
C HIS A 352 13.35 -11.31 8.79
N LEU A 353 13.31 -10.02 9.17
CA LEU A 353 14.50 -9.16 9.21
C LEU A 353 15.57 -9.70 10.17
N ASP A 354 15.17 -10.14 11.37
CA ASP A 354 16.10 -10.67 12.37
C ASP A 354 16.83 -11.90 11.87
N ASN A 355 16.12 -12.77 11.14
CA ASN A 355 16.71 -13.96 10.55
C ASN A 355 17.63 -13.66 9.35
N LEU A 356 17.33 -12.64 8.53
CA LEU A 356 18.15 -12.30 7.37
C LEU A 356 19.49 -11.63 7.76
N TYR A 357 19.46 -10.81 8.81
CA TYR A 357 20.60 -10.06 9.34
C TYR A 357 21.28 -10.69 10.56
N ARG A 358 20.89 -11.92 10.92
CA ARG A 358 21.52 -12.69 12.00
C ARG A 358 23.02 -12.86 11.78
#